data_AF-A0A6L5H6Z8-F1
#
_entry.id   AF-A0A6L5H6Z8-F1
#
_cell.length_a   1.000
_cell.length_b   1.000
_cell.length_c   1.000
_cell.angle_alpha   90.00
_cell.angle_beta   90.00
_cell.angle_gamma   90.00
#
_symmetry.space_group_name_H-M   'P 1'
#
loop_
_entity.id
_entity.type
_entity.pdbx_description
1 polymer ?
#
loop_
_entity_poly.entity_id
_entity_poly.type
_entity_poly.pdbx_seq_one_letter_code
_entity_poly.pdbx_strand_id
1 'polypeptide(L)'
;MKRITANQYQTSERYYKLPKILFEDEKYMDMKLEVKVAYSILKDRLELSLSRGWIDEEGAVYLVFSNSKLMRLLGCSKSKLLSIKKFLKNMT
;
A
#
# COMPACT_ATOMS: atom_id res chain seq x y z
N MET A 1 21.07 22.34 -2.53
CA MET A 1 19.95 21.50 -2.03
C MET A 1 19.43 22.14 -0.75
N LYS A 2 18.13 22.46 -0.64
CA LYS A 2 17.57 22.96 0.64
C LYS A 2 17.68 21.84 1.67
N ARG A 3 18.24 22.14 2.84
CA ARG A 3 18.24 21.21 3.98
C ARG A 3 16.81 21.07 4.48
N ILE A 4 16.29 19.85 4.51
CA ILE A 4 15.03 19.53 5.17
C ILE A 4 15.31 19.15 6.63
N THR A 5 14.48 19.62 7.55
CA THR A 5 14.59 19.20 8.95
C THR A 5 13.97 17.82 9.14
N ALA A 6 14.36 17.10 10.20
CA ALA A 6 13.72 15.83 10.54
C ALA A 6 12.21 15.98 10.76
N ASN A 7 11.77 17.08 11.37
CA ASN A 7 10.35 17.39 11.56
C ASN A 7 9.63 17.56 10.22
N GLN A 8 10.20 18.37 9.33
CA GLN A 8 9.65 18.57 7.98
C GLN A 8 9.57 17.26 7.20
N TYR A 9 10.58 16.39 7.33
CA TYR A 9 10.52 15.07 6.70
C TYR A 9 9.31 14.26 7.19
N GLN A 10 9.04 14.26 8.49
CA GLN A 10 7.91 13.53 9.06
C GLN A 10 6.55 14.12 8.69
N THR A 11 6.45 15.42 8.43
CA THR A 11 5.17 16.11 8.23
C THR A 11 4.84 16.41 6.77
N SER A 12 5.82 16.61 5.89
CA SER A 12 5.58 17.04 4.50
C SER A 12 6.28 16.20 3.43
N GLU A 13 7.42 15.57 3.72
CA GLU A 13 8.19 14.86 2.69
C GLU A 13 7.86 13.36 2.60
N ARG A 14 7.20 12.80 3.63
CA ARG A 14 6.73 11.41 3.64
C ARG A 14 5.28 11.33 3.21
N TYR A 15 5.03 10.65 2.11
CA TYR A 15 3.69 10.47 1.55
C TYR A 15 3.53 9.07 0.96
N TYR A 16 2.29 8.61 0.87
CA TYR A 16 1.97 7.42 0.09
C TYR A 16 1.87 7.81 -1.39
N LYS A 17 2.63 7.13 -2.23
CA LYS A 17 2.54 7.30 -3.70
C LYS A 17 1.27 6.62 -4.19
N LEU A 18 0.37 7.38 -4.81
CA LEU A 18 -0.81 6.86 -5.46
C LEU A 18 -0.53 6.69 -6.96
N PRO A 19 -0.42 5.47 -7.50
CA PRO A 19 -0.03 5.26 -8.89
C PRO A 19 -1.10 5.77 -9.86
N LYS A 20 -0.67 6.58 -10.85
CA LYS A 20 -1.56 7.14 -11.88
C LYS A 20 -2.26 6.07 -12.71
N ILE A 21 -1.58 4.94 -12.96
CA ILE A 21 -2.14 3.80 -13.70
C ILE A 21 -3.46 3.30 -13.09
N LEU A 22 -3.68 3.47 -11.78
CA LEU A 22 -4.94 3.08 -11.13
C LEU A 22 -6.13 3.94 -11.61
N PHE A 23 -5.89 5.06 -12.28
CA PHE A 23 -6.90 5.98 -12.80
C PHE A 23 -6.93 6.03 -14.33
N GLU A 24 -5.80 5.71 -14.97
CA GLU A 24 -5.61 5.86 -16.41
C GLU A 24 -5.87 4.56 -17.18
N ASP A 25 -5.68 3.40 -16.56
CA ASP A 25 -5.86 2.09 -17.20
C ASP A 25 -7.27 1.53 -16.95
N GLU A 26 -7.93 1.08 -18.02
CA GLU A 26 -9.27 0.47 -17.98
C GLU A 26 -9.35 -0.71 -17.00
N LYS A 27 -8.27 -1.49 -16.85
CA LYS A 27 -8.18 -2.61 -15.90
C LYS A 27 -8.47 -2.18 -14.45
N TYR A 28 -8.15 -0.93 -14.10
CA TYR A 28 -8.24 -0.42 -12.73
C TYR A 28 -9.32 0.65 -12.56
N MET A 29 -10.05 1.00 -13.62
CA MET A 29 -10.96 2.14 -13.64
C MET A 29 -12.09 1.98 -12.62
N ASP A 30 -12.68 0.78 -12.56
CA ASP A 30 -13.78 0.42 -11.64
C ASP A 30 -13.33 0.20 -10.18
N MET A 31 -12.03 0.33 -9.91
CA MET A 31 -11.52 0.19 -8.55
C MET A 31 -12.04 1.33 -7.69
N LYS A 32 -12.67 0.99 -6.56
CA LYS A 32 -13.09 1.99 -5.57
C LYS A 32 -11.88 2.75 -5.08
N LEU A 33 -12.03 4.07 -4.84
CA LEU A 33 -10.94 4.94 -4.39
C LEU A 33 -10.25 4.40 -3.13
N GLU A 34 -11.02 3.89 -2.18
CA GLU A 34 -10.52 3.24 -0.96
C GLU A 34 -9.59 2.05 -1.24
N VAL A 35 -9.86 1.29 -2.31
CA VAL A 35 -9.04 0.14 -2.72
C VAL A 35 -7.75 0.64 -3.40
N LYS A 36 -7.83 1.69 -4.23
CA LYS A 36 -6.64 2.35 -4.83
C LYS A 36 -5.69 2.89 -3.75
N VAL A 37 -6.24 3.49 -2.70
CA VAL A 37 -5.48 3.95 -1.52
C VAL A 37 -4.87 2.77 -0.76
N ALA A 38 -5.65 1.71 -0.49
CA ALA A 38 -5.14 0.53 0.19
C ALA A 38 -4.01 -0.17 -0.59
N TYR A 39 -4.15 -0.27 -1.91
CA TYR A 39 -3.08 -0.77 -2.80
C TYR A 39 -1.79 0.04 -2.63
N SER A 40 -1.90 1.37 -2.66
CA SER A 40 -0.76 2.28 -2.55
C SER A 40 -0.01 2.16 -1.23
N ILE A 41 -0.76 2.03 -0.13
CA ILE A 41 -0.20 1.80 1.21
C ILE A 41 0.52 0.44 1.26
N LEU A 42 -0.07 -0.61 0.69
CA LEU A 42 0.57 -1.92 0.63
C LEU A 42 1.83 -1.90 -0.23
N LYS A 43 1.83 -1.17 -1.35
CA LYS A 43 3.00 -1.04 -2.23
C LYS A 43 4.18 -0.36 -1.54
N ASP A 44 3.94 0.74 -0.80
CA ASP A 44 4.94 1.40 0.05
C ASP A 44 5.55 0.42 1.09
N ARG A 45 4.72 -0.43 1.69
CA ARG A 45 5.19 -1.45 2.64
C ARG A 45 5.94 -2.60 1.97
N LEU A 46 5.66 -2.89 0.72
CA LEU A 46 6.41 -3.89 -0.04
C LEU A 46 7.85 -3.41 -0.31
N GLU A 47 8.05 -2.13 -0.61
CA GLU A 47 9.39 -1.53 -0.74
C GLU A 47 10.19 -1.69 0.57
N LEU A 48 9.54 -1.50 1.72
CA LEU A 48 10.13 -1.77 3.03
C LEU A 48 10.44 -3.26 3.27
N SER A 49 9.59 -4.16 2.77
CA SER A 49 9.76 -5.61 2.91
C SER A 49 10.97 -6.07 2.09
N LEU A 50 11.10 -5.58 0.85
CA LEU A 50 12.26 -5.82 -0.01
C LEU A 50 13.57 -5.35 0.64
N SER A 51 13.61 -4.14 1.20
CA SER A 51 14.82 -3.62 1.87
C SER A 51 15.20 -4.40 3.14
N ARG A 52 14.29 -5.21 3.68
CA ARG A 52 14.53 -6.12 4.82
C ARG A 52 14.82 -7.57 4.41
N GLY A 53 14.86 -7.86 3.11
CA GLY A 53 15.09 -9.21 2.60
C GLY A 53 13.92 -10.16 2.85
N TRP A 54 12.68 -9.66 2.97
CA TRP A 54 11.49 -10.50 3.06
C TRP A 54 11.11 -11.01 1.66
N ILE A 55 11.88 -12.01 1.24
CA ILE A 55 11.82 -12.66 -0.06
C ILE A 55 11.63 -14.15 0.21
N ASP A 56 10.67 -14.78 -0.45
CA ASP A 56 10.45 -16.22 -0.33
C ASP A 56 11.43 -17.04 -1.19
N GLU A 57 11.28 -18.36 -1.15
CA GLU A 57 12.15 -19.30 -1.86
C GLU A 57 12.07 -19.16 -3.39
N GLU A 58 10.98 -18.59 -3.91
CA GLU A 58 10.78 -18.33 -5.34
C GLU A 58 11.30 -16.95 -5.78
N GLY A 59 11.83 -16.16 -4.85
CA GLY A 59 12.32 -14.81 -5.12
C GLY A 59 11.23 -13.73 -5.07
N ALA A 60 10.02 -14.05 -4.62
CA ALA A 60 8.94 -13.08 -4.53
C ALA A 60 8.97 -12.33 -3.18
N VAL A 61 8.81 -11.00 -3.26
CA VAL A 61 8.72 -10.16 -2.05
C VAL A 61 7.34 -10.35 -1.43
N TYR A 62 7.31 -10.76 -0.16
CA TYR A 62 6.07 -10.91 0.59
C TYR A 62 5.96 -9.87 1.70
N LEU A 63 4.72 -9.63 2.13
CA LEU A 63 4.38 -8.54 3.03
C LEU A 63 3.90 -9.10 4.37
N VAL A 64 4.70 -8.94 5.43
CA VAL A 64 4.31 -9.34 6.78
C VAL A 64 3.53 -8.20 7.44
N PHE A 65 2.20 -8.27 7.34
CA PHE A 65 1.30 -7.29 7.94
C PHE A 65 0.09 -7.96 8.59
N SER A 66 -0.10 -7.70 9.88
CA SER A 66 -1.30 -8.21 10.56
C SER A 66 -2.55 -7.47 10.07
N ASN A 67 -3.67 -8.19 10.00
CA ASN A 67 -4.97 -7.59 9.66
C ASN A 67 -5.32 -6.44 10.63
N SER A 68 -4.97 -6.56 11.91
CA SER A 68 -5.21 -5.51 12.92
C SER A 68 -4.46 -4.21 12.62
N LYS A 69 -3.19 -4.28 12.20
CA LYS A 69 -2.41 -3.10 11.79
C LYS A 69 -3.02 -2.48 10.53
N LEU A 70 -3.45 -3.31 9.58
CA LEU A 70 -4.05 -2.86 8.31
C LEU A 70 -5.39 -2.17 8.54
N MET A 71 -6.25 -2.73 9.39
CA MET A 71 -7.51 -2.13 9.79
C MET A 71 -7.29 -0.76 10.44
N ARG A 72 -6.35 -0.67 11.39
CA ARG A 72 -6.03 0.60 12.06
C ARG A 72 -5.48 1.64 11.08
N LEU A 73 -4.61 1.22 10.16
CA LEU A 73 -4.00 2.10 9.17
C LEU A 73 -5.01 2.62 8.14
N LEU A 74 -5.92 1.76 7.69
CA LEU A 74 -6.98 2.11 6.73
C LEU A 74 -8.22 2.71 7.39
N GLY A 75 -8.28 2.74 8.73
CA GLY A 75 -9.46 3.18 9.47
C GLY A 75 -10.73 2.37 9.14
N CYS A 76 -10.60 1.07 8.87
CA CYS A 76 -11.70 0.26 8.34
C CYS A 76 -12.04 -0.96 9.21
N SER A 77 -13.29 -1.43 9.08
CA SER A 77 -13.75 -2.64 9.76
C SER A 77 -13.09 -3.89 9.18
N LYS A 78 -13.14 -5.00 9.92
CA LYS A 78 -12.61 -6.29 9.45
C LYS A 78 -13.28 -6.75 8.16
N SER A 79 -14.61 -6.62 8.06
CA SER A 79 -15.35 -7.00 6.84
C SER A 79 -14.90 -6.18 5.64
N LYS A 80 -14.73 -4.85 5.82
CA LYS A 80 -14.23 -3.96 4.78
C LYS A 80 -12.80 -4.33 4.35
N LEU A 81 -11.90 -4.58 5.30
CA LEU A 81 -10.54 -5.04 5.00
C LEU A 81 -10.55 -6.32 4.17
N LEU A 82 -11.36 -7.31 4.54
CA LEU A 82 -11.43 -8.57 3.80
C LEU A 82 -11.96 -8.37 2.38
N SER A 83 -12.95 -7.51 2.18
CA SER A 83 -13.44 -7.14 0.84
C SER A 83 -12.36 -6.46 0.00
N ILE A 84 -11.59 -5.54 0.59
CA ILE A 84 -10.45 -4.89 -0.09
C ILE A 84 -9.41 -5.94 -0.50
N LYS A 85 -8.99 -6.82 0.43
CA LYS A 85 -8.00 -7.87 0.15
C LYS A 85 -8.48 -8.83 -0.95
N LYS A 86 -9.76 -9.21 -0.93
CA LYS A 86 -10.37 -10.05 -1.96
C LYS A 86 -10.35 -9.37 -3.32
N PHE A 87 -10.72 -8.09 -3.38
CA PHE A 87 -10.67 -7.31 -4.61
C PHE A 87 -9.24 -7.27 -5.16
N LEU A 88 -8.26 -6.91 -4.34
CA LEU A 88 -6.86 -6.80 -4.76
C LEU A 88 -6.28 -8.13 -5.27
N LYS A 89 -6.62 -9.26 -4.62
CA LYS A 89 -6.18 -10.60 -5.04
C LYS A 89 -6.70 -10.97 -6.44
N ASN A 90 -7.88 -10.50 -6.82
CA ASN A 90 -8.49 -10.82 -8.10
C ASN A 90 -7.94 -9.97 -9.27
N MET A 91 -7.01 -9.03 -9.02
CA MET A 91 -6.43 -8.15 -10.05
C MET A 91 -5.05 -8.60 -10.55
N THR A 92 -4.34 -9.40 -9.76
CA THR A 92 -3.11 -10.11 -10.13
C THR A 92 -3.46 -11.40 -10.84
#